data_AF-A0A1M6S7Y7-F1
#
_entry.id   AF-A0A1M6S7Y7-F1
#
_cell.length_a   1.000
_cell.length_b   1.000
_cell.length_c   1.000
_cell.angle_alpha   90.00
_cell.angle_beta   90.00
_cell.angle_gamma   90.00
#
_symmetry.space_group_name_H-M   'P 1'
#
loop_
_entity.id
_entity.type
_entity.pdbx_description
1 polymer ?
#
loop_
_entity_poly.entity_id
_entity_poly.type
_entity_poly.pdbx_seq_one_letter_code
_entity_poly.pdbx_strand_id
1 'polypeptide(L)'
;MTLFARFSALILALCLALPAMAMSLDEAKNALDSAKNQGLVGETPTGYLAAVSSDQKAQEIANAINDARREAYKEIAEKHGIAVTKVETVAGQKAVEKTPAGQYIQVKDRWVKK
;
A
#
# COMPACT_ATOMS: atom_id res chain seq x y z
N MET A 1 -40.02 -27.47 20.40
CA MET A 1 -38.63 -27.09 20.80
C MET A 1 -37.68 -27.05 19.60
N THR A 2 -38.06 -26.46 18.47
CA THR A 2 -37.21 -26.44 17.24
C THR A 2 -37.07 -25.05 16.60
N LEU A 3 -37.84 -24.05 17.06
CA LEU A 3 -37.74 -22.67 16.55
C LEU A 3 -36.54 -21.92 17.16
N PHE A 4 -36.28 -22.14 18.45
CA PHE A 4 -35.12 -21.55 19.14
C PHE A 4 -33.78 -22.03 18.58
N ALA A 5 -33.68 -23.30 18.16
CA ALA A 5 -32.46 -23.85 17.54
C ALA A 5 -32.13 -23.23 16.18
N ARG A 6 -33.15 -22.78 15.42
CA ARG A 6 -32.96 -22.11 14.12
C ARG A 6 -32.59 -20.63 14.27
N PHE A 7 -33.09 -19.96 15.32
CA PHE A 7 -32.67 -18.60 15.67
C PHE A 7 -31.23 -18.55 16.20
N SER A 8 -30.80 -19.57 16.96
CA SER A 8 -29.40 -19.68 17.41
C SER A 8 -28.40 -19.86 16.26
N ALA A 9 -28.78 -20.56 15.19
CA ALA A 9 -27.92 -20.74 14.02
C ALA A 9 -27.76 -19.46 13.17
N LEU A 10 -28.76 -18.56 13.18
CA LEU A 10 -28.74 -17.31 12.44
C LEU A 10 -27.90 -16.21 13.13
N ILE A 11 -27.81 -16.26 14.46
CA ILE A 11 -26.97 -15.34 15.24
C ILE A 11 -25.49 -15.74 15.16
N LEU A 12 -25.17 -17.04 15.05
CA LEU A 12 -23.79 -17.52 14.92
C LEU A 12 -23.18 -17.23 13.52
N ALA A 13 -24.01 -17.12 12.48
CA ALA A 13 -23.56 -16.77 11.13
C ALA A 13 -23.26 -15.27 10.94
N LEU A 14 -23.85 -14.39 11.77
CA LEU A 14 -23.67 -12.94 11.66
C LEU A 14 -22.39 -12.44 12.36
N CYS A 15 -21.76 -13.26 13.22
CA CYS A 15 -20.51 -12.91 13.91
C CYS A 15 -19.23 -13.10 13.06
N LEU A 16 -19.33 -13.63 11.84
CA LEU A 16 -18.16 -13.91 10.99
C LEU A 16 -17.88 -12.84 9.92
N ALA A 17 -18.71 -11.80 9.82
CA ALA A 17 -18.42 -10.62 9.00
C ALA A 17 -17.79 -9.51 9.84
N LEU A 18 -16.70 -9.82 10.56
CA LEU A 18 -15.87 -8.76 11.11
C LEU A 18 -15.23 -8.02 9.93
N PRO A 19 -15.42 -6.70 9.77
CA PRO A 19 -14.68 -5.95 8.78
C PRO A 19 -13.20 -6.15 9.06
N ALA A 20 -12.45 -6.65 8.09
CA ALA A 20 -11.00 -6.66 8.17
C ALA A 20 -10.56 -5.19 8.35
N MET A 21 -10.04 -4.88 9.53
CA MET A 21 -9.57 -3.53 9.85
C MET A 21 -8.38 -3.22 8.94
N ALA A 22 -8.59 -2.39 7.92
CA ALA A 22 -7.52 -1.93 7.06
C ALA A 22 -6.59 -1.00 7.85
N MET A 23 -5.28 -1.09 7.61
CA MET A 23 -4.28 -0.20 8.20
C MET A 23 -4.62 1.25 7.86
N SER A 24 -4.61 2.13 8.87
CA SER A 24 -4.83 3.56 8.64
C SER A 24 -3.61 4.21 7.97
N LEU A 25 -3.82 5.34 7.29
CA LEU A 25 -2.74 6.07 6.64
C LEU A 25 -1.66 6.53 7.64
N ASP A 26 -2.05 6.94 8.84
CA ASP A 26 -1.10 7.44 9.85
C ASP A 26 -0.26 6.29 10.43
N GLU A 27 -0.85 5.12 10.66
CA GLU A 27 -0.09 3.92 11.03
C GLU A 27 0.89 3.51 9.92
N ALA A 28 0.43 3.53 8.67
CA ALA A 28 1.28 3.18 7.52
C ALA A 28 2.46 4.15 7.38
N LYS A 29 2.24 5.46 7.54
CA LYS A 29 3.31 6.48 7.52
C LYS A 29 4.33 6.24 8.63
N ASN A 30 3.87 5.97 9.85
CA ASN A 30 4.74 5.70 10.98
C ASN A 30 5.58 4.42 10.79
N ALA A 31 5.04 3.43 10.07
CA ALA A 31 5.72 2.15 9.81
C ALA A 31 6.63 2.18 8.55
N LEU A 32 6.39 3.09 7.61
CA LEU A 32 6.98 3.06 6.27
C LEU A 32 8.52 3.10 6.29
N ASP A 33 9.12 4.05 7.01
CA ASP A 33 10.58 4.21 7.01
C ASP A 33 11.28 2.97 7.56
N SER A 34 10.73 2.39 8.64
CA SER A 34 11.22 1.14 9.21
C SER A 34 11.09 -0.03 8.24
N ALA A 35 9.95 -0.14 7.54
CA ALA A 35 9.72 -1.19 6.54
C ALA A 35 10.67 -1.07 5.34
N LYS A 36 10.96 0.15 4.88
CA LYS A 36 11.94 0.41 3.80
C LYS A 36 13.36 0.06 4.25
N ASN A 37 13.75 0.45 5.46
CA ASN A 37 15.07 0.15 6.03
C ASN A 37 15.30 -1.36 6.23
N GLN A 38 14.25 -2.10 6.62
CA GLN A 38 14.29 -3.55 6.74
C GLN A 38 14.24 -4.26 5.38
N GLY A 39 13.99 -3.52 4.30
CA GLY A 39 13.85 -4.08 2.95
C GLY A 39 12.56 -4.87 2.73
N LEU A 40 11.51 -4.58 3.50
CA LEU A 40 10.19 -5.18 3.36
C LEU A 40 9.36 -4.48 2.26
N VAL A 41 9.56 -3.18 2.08
CA VAL A 41 8.87 -2.35 1.10
C VAL A 41 9.91 -1.61 0.24
N GLY A 42 9.66 -1.51 -1.07
CA GLY A 42 10.50 -0.78 -2.01
C GLY A 42 9.71 0.15 -2.92
N GLU A 43 10.41 1.08 -3.58
CA GLU A 43 9.82 2.02 -4.54
C GLU A 43 9.79 1.43 -5.96
N THR A 44 8.71 1.70 -6.70
CA THR A 44 8.55 1.30 -8.11
C THR A 44 8.83 2.48 -9.04
N PRO A 45 9.18 2.23 -10.32
CA PRO A 45 9.34 3.30 -11.32
C PRO A 45 8.03 4.04 -11.64
N THR A 46 6.88 3.50 -11.20
CA THR A 46 5.56 4.10 -11.38
C THR A 46 5.14 5.01 -10.23
N GLY A 47 6.04 5.29 -9.26
CA GLY A 47 5.73 6.17 -8.14
C GLY A 47 4.94 5.53 -7.02
N TYR A 48 4.80 4.20 -7.03
CA TYR A 48 4.11 3.46 -5.97
C TYR A 48 5.10 2.65 -5.13
N LEU A 49 4.61 2.16 -4.01
CA LEU A 49 5.32 1.22 -3.16
C LEU A 49 4.85 -0.20 -3.45
N ALA A 50 5.73 -1.18 -3.29
CA ALA A 50 5.36 -2.58 -3.29
C ALA A 50 6.16 -3.36 -2.24
N ALA A 51 5.58 -4.44 -1.74
CA ALA A 51 6.29 -5.36 -0.87
C ALA A 51 7.40 -6.07 -1.64
N VAL A 52 8.59 -6.17 -1.05
CA VAL A 52 9.76 -6.85 -1.64
C VAL A 52 9.59 -8.37 -1.61
N SER A 53 8.86 -8.87 -0.61
CA SER A 53 8.51 -10.27 -0.40
C SER A 53 7.00 -10.42 -0.17
N SER A 54 6.54 -11.63 0.14
CA SER A 54 5.14 -11.93 0.48
C SER A 54 4.74 -11.52 1.90
N ASP A 55 5.40 -10.53 2.50
CA ASP A 55 5.08 -10.04 3.84
C ASP A 55 3.76 -9.27 3.85
N GLN A 56 2.79 -9.76 4.61
CA GLN A 56 1.44 -9.20 4.67
C GLN A 56 1.43 -7.76 5.19
N LYS A 57 2.22 -7.47 6.22
CA LYS A 57 2.28 -6.13 6.82
C LYS A 57 2.91 -5.13 5.85
N ALA A 58 3.92 -5.55 5.09
CA ALA A 58 4.52 -4.76 4.03
C ALA A 58 3.51 -4.41 2.93
N GLN A 59 2.66 -5.37 2.54
CA GLN A 59 1.58 -5.15 1.59
C GLN A 59 0.55 -4.16 2.11
N GLU A 60 0.14 -4.27 3.37
CA GLU A 60 -0.79 -3.33 4.01
C GLU A 60 -0.24 -1.90 4.06
N ILE A 61 1.03 -1.74 4.45
CA ILE A 61 1.72 -0.44 4.44
C ILE A 61 1.75 0.14 3.03
N ALA A 62 2.17 -0.67 2.04
CA ALA A 62 2.24 -0.22 0.65
C ALA A 62 0.86 0.20 0.13
N ASN A 63 -0.19 -0.59 0.41
CA ASN A 63 -1.55 -0.30 -0.04
C ASN A 63 -2.07 1.02 0.54
N ALA A 64 -2.00 1.20 1.87
CA ALA A 64 -2.48 2.41 2.54
C ALA A 64 -1.76 3.69 2.05
N ILE A 65 -0.44 3.63 1.83
CA ILE A 65 0.31 4.76 1.27
C ILE A 65 -0.03 4.99 -0.20
N ASN A 66 -0.19 3.92 -0.99
CA ASN A 66 -0.52 4.01 -2.40
C ASN A 66 -1.91 4.60 -2.63
N ASP A 67 -2.89 4.34 -1.74
CA ASP A 67 -4.19 5.00 -1.76
C ASP A 67 -4.06 6.52 -1.63
N ALA A 68 -3.27 6.98 -0.67
CA ALA A 68 -2.99 8.41 -0.51
C ALA A 68 -2.21 9.00 -1.70
N ARG A 69 -1.24 8.25 -2.26
CA ARG A 69 -0.49 8.68 -3.46
C ARG A 69 -1.41 8.82 -4.67
N ARG A 70 -2.35 7.89 -4.88
CA ARG A 70 -3.32 7.94 -5.99
C ARG A 70 -4.12 9.24 -5.98
N GLU A 71 -4.68 9.61 -4.83
CA GLU A 71 -5.46 10.84 -4.70
C GLU A 71 -4.57 12.06 -4.96
N ALA A 72 -3.40 12.13 -4.34
CA ALA A 72 -2.46 13.23 -4.54
C ALA A 72 -2.01 13.36 -6.00
N TYR A 73 -1.77 12.25 -6.70
CA TYR A 73 -1.37 12.27 -8.11
C TYR A 73 -2.50 12.75 -9.01
N LYS A 74 -3.74 12.34 -8.72
CA LYS A 74 -4.93 12.81 -9.42
C LYS A 74 -5.10 14.32 -9.25
N GLU A 75 -5.02 14.83 -8.02
CA GLU A 75 -5.11 16.27 -7.74
C GLU A 75 -4.04 17.08 -8.48
N ILE A 76 -2.79 16.59 -8.49
CA ILE A 76 -1.69 17.23 -9.22
C ILE A 76 -1.96 17.20 -10.73
N ALA A 77 -2.42 16.06 -11.26
CA ALA A 77 -2.73 15.90 -12.68
C ALA A 77 -3.81 16.88 -13.13
N GLU A 78 -4.91 16.98 -12.37
CA GLU A 78 -6.01 17.91 -12.60
C GLU A 78 -5.54 19.37 -12.54
N LYS A 79 -4.80 19.74 -11.48
CA LYS A 79 -4.27 21.10 -11.30
C LYS A 79 -3.37 21.55 -12.45
N HIS A 80 -2.60 20.63 -13.03
CA HIS A 80 -1.63 20.95 -14.07
C HIS A 80 -2.11 20.60 -15.49
N GLY A 81 -3.32 20.05 -15.65
CA GLY A 81 -3.87 19.65 -16.95
C GLY A 81 -3.03 18.59 -17.67
N ILE A 82 -2.44 17.65 -16.93
CA ILE A 82 -1.59 16.57 -17.47
C ILE A 82 -2.16 15.20 -17.13
N ALA A 83 -1.71 14.16 -17.82
CA ALA A 83 -2.08 12.79 -17.49
C ALA A 83 -1.50 12.37 -16.13
N VAL A 84 -2.30 11.66 -15.32
CA VAL A 84 -1.85 11.11 -14.02
C VAL A 84 -0.63 10.20 -14.16
N THR A 85 -0.53 9.44 -15.25
CA THR A 85 0.63 8.60 -15.57
C THR A 85 1.93 9.38 -15.72
N LYS A 86 1.85 10.64 -16.15
CA LYS A 86 3.02 11.55 -16.19
C LYS A 86 3.45 11.96 -14.78
N VAL A 87 2.49 12.23 -13.89
CA VAL A 87 2.78 12.53 -12.48
C VAL A 87 3.42 11.33 -11.78
N GLU A 88 2.83 10.14 -11.94
CA GLU A 88 3.32 8.86 -11.44
C GLU A 88 4.76 8.59 -11.88
N THR A 89 5.05 8.73 -13.18
CA THR A 89 6.39 8.50 -13.75
C THR A 89 7.43 9.44 -13.14
N VAL A 90 7.10 10.74 -13.02
CA VAL A 90 8.01 11.73 -12.42
C VAL A 90 8.19 11.48 -10.93
N ALA A 91 7.12 11.08 -10.23
CA ALA A 91 7.18 10.74 -8.81
C ALA A 91 8.04 9.49 -8.58
N GLY A 92 7.89 8.45 -9.42
CA GLY A 92 8.68 7.23 -9.39
C GLY A 92 10.16 7.47 -9.64
N GLN A 93 10.50 8.24 -10.67
CA GLN A 93 11.89 8.65 -10.93
C GLN A 93 12.50 9.34 -9.70
N LYS A 94 11.81 10.35 -9.15
CA LYS A 94 12.26 11.05 -7.95
C LYS A 94 12.39 10.13 -6.74
N ALA A 95 11.45 9.20 -6.55
CA ALA A 95 11.48 8.25 -5.44
C ALA A 95 12.69 7.32 -5.53
N VAL A 96 12.96 6.77 -6.72
CA VAL A 96 14.13 5.92 -6.99
C VAL A 96 15.44 6.68 -6.79
N GLU A 97 15.54 7.90 -7.33
CA GLU A 97 16.71 8.77 -7.16
C GLU A 97 16.99 9.10 -5.68
N LYS A 98 15.93 9.39 -4.92
CA LYS A 98 16.03 9.75 -3.50
C LYS A 98 16.12 8.58 -2.55
N THR A 99 15.86 7.35 -3.00
CA THR A 99 15.97 6.16 -2.16
C THR A 99 17.40 6.05 -1.61
N PRO A 100 17.62 5.96 -0.29
CA PRO A 100 18.96 5.77 0.28
C PRO A 100 19.60 4.44 -0.12
N ALA A 101 20.93 4.38 -0.05
CA ALA A 101 21.64 3.11 -0.13
C ALA A 101 21.18 2.17 1.00
N GLY A 102 21.10 0.88 0.71
CA GLY A 102 20.58 -0.14 1.60
C GLY A 102 19.08 -0.42 1.48
N GLN A 103 18.32 0.42 0.77
CA GLN A 103 16.89 0.22 0.52
C GLN A 103 16.63 -0.32 -0.89
N TYR A 104 15.39 -0.78 -1.14
CA TYR A 104 15.03 -1.46 -2.39
C TYR A 104 14.28 -0.55 -3.37
N ILE A 105 14.63 -0.71 -4.65
CA ILE A 105 13.94 -0.14 -5.80
C ILE A 105 13.64 -1.23 -6.82
N GLN A 106 12.59 -1.08 -7.62
CA GLN A 106 12.29 -2.00 -8.71
C GLN A 106 12.94 -1.53 -10.02
N VAL A 107 13.70 -2.41 -10.67
CA VAL A 107 14.33 -2.18 -11.97
C VAL A 107 14.02 -3.35 -12.89
N LYS A 108 13.31 -3.10 -13.99
CA LYS A 108 12.86 -4.16 -14.93
C LYS A 108 12.18 -5.32 -14.19
N ASP A 109 11.20 -4.98 -13.37
CA ASP A 109 10.40 -5.90 -12.54
C ASP A 109 11.18 -6.72 -11.51
N ARG A 110 12.46 -6.39 -11.27
CA ARG A 110 13.30 -7.05 -10.26
C ARG A 110 13.68 -6.07 -9.16
N TRP A 111 13.67 -6.58 -7.93
CA TRP A 111 14.14 -5.82 -6.77
C TRP A 111 15.66 -5.70 -6.79
N VAL A 112 16.13 -4.47 -6.67
CA VAL A 112 17.55 -4.13 -6.55
C VAL A 112 17.73 -3.34 -5.26
N LYS A 113 18.66 -3.79 -4.42
CA LYS A 113 19.12 -3.02 -3.26
C LYS A 113 20.08 -1.95 -3.76
N LYS A 114 19.75 -0.68 -3.54
CA LYS A 114 20.58 0.46 -3.93
C LYS A 114 21.80 0.59 -3.04
#